data_AF-Q3BHE8-F1
#
_entry.id   AF-Q3BHE8-F1
#
_cell.length_a   1.000
_cell.length_b   1.000
_cell.length_c   1.000
_cell.angle_alpha   90.00
_cell.angle_beta   90.00
_cell.angle_gamma   90.00
#
_symmetry.space_group_name_H-M   'P 1'
#
loop_
_entity.id
_entity.type
_entity.pdbx_description
1 polymer ?
#
loop_
_entity_poly.entity_id
_entity_poly.type
_entity_poly.pdbx_seq_one_letter_code
_entity_poly.pdbx_strand_id
1 'polypeptide(L)'
;DIGDIIRGKDLFLGNDEEKKKRDELDKKLKEIFKKIHSGLSKNVAQTYYNDDKENYFQLREDWWTANRSTIWEAITCDDDDKLANASYFRKTCNDDGTSSRDIHKCRCKKNDGTSETDQVPTYFDYVPQYLR
;
A
#
# COMPACT_ATOMS: atom_id res chain seq x y z
N ASP A 1 -7.32 1.75 3.06
CA ASP A 1 -7.08 2.27 4.42
C ASP A 1 -5.65 2.14 4.90
N ILE A 2 -5.04 0.94 4.93
CA ILE A 2 -3.63 0.78 5.36
C ILE A 2 -2.69 1.77 4.65
N GLY A 3 -2.83 1.92 3.32
CA GLY A 3 -2.05 2.90 2.57
C GLY A 3 -2.23 4.35 3.04
N ASP A 4 -3.43 4.76 3.45
CA ASP A 4 -3.66 6.12 3.96
C ASP A 4 -3.04 6.31 5.33
N ILE A 5 -3.05 5.30 6.19
CA ILE A 5 -2.36 5.35 7.48
C ILE A 5 -0.86 5.54 7.28
N ILE A 6 -0.24 4.71 6.42
CA ILE A 6 1.19 4.79 6.12
C ILE A 6 1.55 6.15 5.51
N ARG A 7 0.69 6.71 4.65
CA ARG A 7 0.91 7.98 3.95
C ARG A 7 0.52 9.22 4.75
N GLY A 8 -0.07 9.05 5.95
CA GLY A 8 -0.54 10.17 6.78
C GLY A 8 -1.77 10.89 6.20
N LYS A 9 -2.61 10.16 5.45
CA LYS A 9 -3.84 10.66 4.80
C LYS A 9 -5.13 10.11 5.45
N ASP A 10 -5.00 9.29 6.49
CA ASP A 10 -6.13 8.67 7.18
C ASP A 10 -6.93 9.72 7.98
N LEU A 11 -8.22 9.85 7.66
CA LEU A 11 -9.22 10.74 8.22
C LEU A 11 -10.01 10.07 9.36
N PHE A 12 -9.38 9.19 10.15
CA PHE A 12 -10.09 8.40 11.15
C PHE A 12 -10.83 9.28 12.20
N LEU A 13 -12.16 9.16 12.24
CA LEU A 13 -13.07 9.97 13.08
C LEU A 13 -13.61 9.23 14.32
N GLY A 14 -12.89 8.22 14.83
CA GLY A 14 -13.32 7.42 15.99
C GLY A 14 -13.45 8.21 17.30
N ASN A 15 -13.67 7.48 18.40
CA ASN A 15 -13.78 8.11 19.71
C ASN A 15 -12.43 8.66 20.20
N ASP A 16 -12.44 9.42 21.30
CA ASP A 16 -11.23 10.09 21.81
C ASP A 16 -10.11 9.12 22.21
N GLU A 17 -10.44 7.91 22.67
CA GLU A 17 -9.44 6.90 23.02
C GLU A 17 -8.77 6.32 21.76
N GLU A 18 -9.56 6.04 20.73
CA GLU A 18 -9.06 5.53 19.45
C GLU A 18 -8.21 6.58 18.71
N LYS A 19 -8.61 7.86 18.77
CA LYS A 19 -7.82 8.97 18.22
C LYS A 19 -6.45 9.08 18.89
N LYS A 20 -6.38 8.94 20.22
CA LYS A 20 -5.09 8.92 20.94
C LYS A 20 -4.18 7.78 20.45
N LYS A 21 -4.73 6.57 20.29
CA LYS A 21 -3.98 5.42 19.74
C LYS A 21 -3.52 5.69 18.31
N ARG A 22 -4.32 6.40 17.51
CA ARG A 22 -3.95 6.79 16.14
C ARG A 22 -2.84 7.83 16.12
N ASP A 23 -2.87 8.82 17.01
CA ASP A 23 -1.80 9.79 17.17
C ASP A 23 -0.48 9.14 17.60
N GLU A 24 -0.54 8.16 18.52
CA GLU A 24 0.63 7.37 18.92
C GLU A 24 1.22 6.58 17.75
N LEU A 25 0.37 6.00 16.91
CA LEU A 25 0.79 5.29 15.70
C LEU A 25 1.46 6.25 14.70
N ASP A 26 0.86 7.41 14.43
CA ASP A 26 1.41 8.39 13.50
C ASP A 26 2.76 8.95 13.98
N LYS A 27 2.93 9.18 15.29
CA LYS A 27 4.22 9.54 15.89
C LYS A 27 5.29 8.48 15.62
N LYS A 28 4.99 7.20 15.85
CA LYS A 28 5.92 6.10 15.56
C LYS A 28 6.27 6.03 14.06
N LEU A 29 5.29 6.23 13.18
CA LEU A 29 5.54 6.29 11.74
C LEU A 29 6.47 7.47 11.39
N LYS A 30 6.30 8.65 12.00
CA LYS A 30 7.22 9.80 11.77
C LYS A 30 8.64 9.47 12.20
N GLU A 31 8.81 8.83 13.34
CA GLU A 31 10.13 8.38 13.80
C GLU A 31 10.78 7.37 12.84
N ILE A 32 10.02 6.42 12.30
CA ILE A 32 10.50 5.46 11.30
C ILE A 32 10.92 6.18 10.02
N PHE A 33 10.06 7.05 9.46
CA PHE A 33 10.36 7.76 8.23
C PHE A 33 11.49 8.78 8.37
N LYS A 34 11.66 9.37 9.56
CA LYS A 34 12.84 10.18 9.90
C LYS A 34 14.14 9.38 9.84
N LYS A 35 14.14 8.13 10.34
CA LYS A 35 15.30 7.22 10.25
C LYS A 35 15.56 6.82 8.80
N ILE A 36 14.51 6.51 8.03
CA ILE A 36 14.64 6.20 6.60
C ILE A 36 15.24 7.40 5.85
N HIS A 37 14.68 8.60 6.01
CA HIS A 37 15.17 9.83 5.37
C HIS A 37 16.63 10.14 5.74
N SER A 38 16.98 10.04 7.02
CA SER A 38 18.37 10.16 7.48
C SER A 38 19.30 9.14 6.82
N GLY A 39 18.82 7.92 6.56
CA GLY A 39 19.56 6.87 5.87
C GLY A 39 19.80 7.15 4.38
N LEU A 40 18.94 7.95 3.73
CA LEU A 40 19.07 8.34 2.31
C LEU A 40 20.18 9.37 2.07
N SER A 41 20.69 10.03 3.13
CA SER A 41 21.77 11.02 3.07
C SER A 41 23.03 10.51 2.38
N LYS A 42 23.25 9.18 2.41
CA LYS A 42 24.42 8.52 1.80
C LYS A 42 24.43 8.59 0.27
N ASN A 43 23.28 8.81 -0.39
CA ASN A 43 23.13 8.57 -1.84
C ASN A 43 22.53 9.74 -2.63
N VAL A 44 22.62 10.99 -2.15
CA VAL A 44 21.99 12.20 -2.74
C VAL A 44 20.45 12.15 -2.74
N ALA A 45 19.84 10.97 -2.64
CA ALA A 45 18.40 10.75 -2.68
C ALA A 45 17.61 11.56 -1.63
N GLN A 46 18.24 11.88 -0.50
CA GLN A 46 17.65 12.73 0.53
C GLN A 46 17.20 14.10 -0.01
N THR A 47 17.90 14.67 -0.99
CA THR A 47 17.58 16.00 -1.54
C THR A 47 16.30 16.02 -2.38
N TYR A 48 15.79 14.86 -2.81
CA TYR A 48 14.50 14.77 -3.51
C TYR A 48 13.31 14.88 -2.54
N TYR A 49 13.56 14.74 -1.24
CA TYR A 49 12.52 14.76 -0.21
C TYR A 49 12.70 15.98 0.69
N ASN A 50 12.05 17.08 0.32
CA ASN A 50 11.99 18.28 1.15
C ASN A 50 11.11 18.02 2.38
N ASP A 51 11.72 18.03 3.56
CA ASP A 51 11.10 17.65 4.82
C ASP A 51 10.60 18.86 5.62
N ASP A 52 10.20 19.93 4.94
CA ASP A 52 9.77 21.20 5.57
C ASP A 52 8.58 21.05 6.54
N LYS A 53 7.98 19.86 6.62
CA LYS A 53 6.81 19.55 7.43
C LYS A 53 7.02 18.42 8.46
N GLU A 54 8.21 17.83 8.61
CA GLU A 54 8.54 16.68 9.49
C GLU A 54 7.60 15.45 9.34
N ASN A 55 6.78 15.44 8.29
CA ASN A 55 5.78 14.41 8.03
C ASN A 55 6.19 13.48 6.89
N TYR A 56 7.25 13.83 6.15
CA TYR A 56 7.80 12.98 5.09
C TYR A 56 6.78 12.58 4.01
N PHE A 57 5.78 13.42 3.71
CA PHE A 57 4.64 13.03 2.85
C PHE A 57 5.08 12.43 1.51
N GLN A 58 5.98 13.08 0.78
CA GLN A 58 6.47 12.57 -0.50
C GLN A 58 7.21 11.23 -0.35
N LEU A 59 8.08 11.11 0.66
CA LEU A 59 8.79 9.86 0.94
C LEU A 59 7.82 8.72 1.33
N ARG A 60 6.77 9.02 2.09
CA ARG A 60 5.74 8.03 2.46
C ARG A 60 4.91 7.57 1.25
N GLU A 61 4.58 8.47 0.33
CA GLU A 61 3.89 8.15 -0.93
C GLU A 61 4.74 7.25 -1.84
N ASP A 62 6.01 7.61 -2.01
CA ASP A 62 6.92 6.84 -2.85
C ASP A 62 7.23 5.48 -2.23
N TRP A 63 7.41 5.43 -0.91
CA TRP A 63 7.56 4.17 -0.17
C TRP A 63 6.34 3.27 -0.33
N TRP A 64 5.12 3.81 -0.20
CA TRP A 64 3.90 3.02 -0.44
C TRP A 64 3.85 2.49 -1.86
N THR A 65 4.11 3.34 -2.86
CA THR A 65 4.09 2.96 -4.28
C THR A 65 5.10 1.86 -4.59
N ALA A 66 6.29 1.91 -3.97
CA ALA A 66 7.33 0.90 -4.15
C ALA A 66 7.01 -0.45 -3.47
N ASN A 67 6.24 -0.46 -2.38
CA ASN A 67 6.01 -1.66 -1.55
C ASN A 67 4.58 -2.22 -1.61
N ARG A 68 3.62 -1.51 -2.24
CA ARG A 68 2.20 -1.90 -2.26
C ARG A 68 1.95 -3.30 -2.84
N SER A 69 2.75 -3.75 -3.80
CA SER A 69 2.63 -5.11 -4.38
C SER A 69 2.94 -6.18 -3.34
N THR A 70 4.06 -6.06 -2.62
CA THR A 70 4.44 -6.98 -1.54
C THR A 70 3.45 -6.93 -0.37
N ILE A 71 2.93 -5.75 -0.05
CA ILE A 71 1.89 -5.62 0.99
C ILE A 71 0.60 -6.34 0.55
N TRP A 72 0.18 -6.16 -0.71
CA TRP A 72 -0.97 -6.87 -1.25
C TRP A 72 -0.76 -8.39 -1.25
N GLU A 73 0.45 -8.83 -1.61
CA GLU A 73 0.88 -10.22 -1.52
C GLU A 73 0.66 -10.76 -0.11
N ALA A 74 1.17 -10.07 0.92
CA ALA A 74 0.97 -10.48 2.31
C ALA A 74 -0.51 -10.52 2.73
N ILE A 75 -1.32 -9.54 2.32
CA ILE A 75 -2.76 -9.47 2.62
C ILE A 75 -3.52 -10.66 2.02
N THR A 76 -3.09 -11.09 0.84
CA THR A 76 -3.71 -12.17 0.07
C THR A 76 -2.95 -13.49 0.20
N CYS A 77 -2.04 -13.59 1.18
CA CYS A 77 -1.39 -14.84 1.51
C CYS A 77 -2.46 -15.83 1.96
N ASP A 78 -2.38 -17.04 1.43
CA ASP A 78 -3.42 -18.05 1.59
C ASP A 78 -2.78 -19.35 2.05
N ASP A 79 -2.59 -19.44 3.37
CA ASP A 79 -1.96 -20.60 4.02
C ASP A 79 -2.93 -21.81 4.10
N ASP A 80 -4.23 -21.59 3.90
CA ASP A 80 -5.31 -22.59 4.07
C ASP A 80 -6.22 -22.77 2.83
N ASP A 81 -5.80 -22.32 1.63
CA ASP A 81 -6.59 -22.33 0.38
C ASP A 81 -7.98 -21.62 0.46
N LYS A 82 -8.17 -20.73 1.44
CA LYS A 82 -9.41 -19.94 1.64
C LYS A 82 -9.67 -18.94 0.51
N LEU A 83 -8.62 -18.52 -0.19
CA LEU A 83 -8.67 -17.56 -1.29
C LEU A 83 -8.58 -18.25 -2.67
N ALA A 84 -8.51 -19.58 -2.73
CA ALA A 84 -8.38 -20.34 -3.98
C ALA A 84 -9.49 -20.08 -5.01
N ASN A 85 -10.68 -19.64 -4.56
CA ASN A 85 -11.79 -19.23 -5.43
C ASN A 85 -12.22 -17.78 -5.21
N ALA A 86 -11.45 -17.01 -4.44
CA ALA A 86 -11.71 -15.60 -4.22
C ALA A 86 -11.24 -14.81 -5.44
N SER A 87 -12.01 -13.78 -5.80
CA SER A 87 -11.66 -12.82 -6.84
C SER A 87 -12.07 -11.43 -6.40
N TYR A 88 -11.30 -10.44 -6.82
CA TYR A 88 -11.66 -9.05 -6.72
C TYR A 88 -12.87 -8.80 -7.61
N PHE A 89 -13.87 -8.14 -7.03
CA PHE A 89 -15.19 -7.99 -7.64
C PHE A 89 -15.18 -7.18 -8.95
N ARG A 90 -14.11 -6.40 -9.21
CA ARG A 90 -13.92 -5.72 -10.50
C ARG A 90 -13.02 -6.57 -11.39
N LYS A 91 -13.50 -6.86 -12.60
CA LYS A 91 -12.67 -7.43 -13.66
C LYS A 91 -11.56 -6.43 -14.01
N THR A 92 -10.32 -6.78 -13.67
CA THR A 92 -9.18 -5.85 -13.67
C THR A 92 -7.91 -6.47 -14.26
N CYS A 93 -7.88 -7.79 -14.43
CA CYS A 93 -6.79 -8.48 -15.10
C CYS A 93 -7.15 -8.69 -16.59
N ASN A 94 -6.15 -8.60 -17.45
CA ASN A 94 -6.26 -8.88 -18.89
C ASN A 94 -5.20 -9.92 -19.25
N ASP A 95 -5.29 -11.11 -18.65
CA ASP A 95 -4.30 -12.18 -18.86
C ASP A 95 -4.34 -12.75 -20.30
N ASP A 96 -5.45 -12.56 -21.03
CA ASP A 96 -5.68 -13.14 -22.37
C ASP A 96 -6.29 -12.16 -23.40
N GLY A 97 -6.33 -10.86 -23.11
CA GLY A 97 -7.01 -9.87 -23.95
C GLY A 97 -8.54 -9.88 -23.84
N THR A 98 -9.10 -10.76 -23.00
CA THR A 98 -10.44 -10.63 -22.43
C THR A 98 -10.33 -10.32 -20.93
N SER A 99 -11.44 -9.91 -20.33
CA SER A 99 -11.46 -9.49 -18.94
C SER A 99 -11.32 -10.71 -18.02
N SER A 100 -10.07 -11.07 -17.73
CA SER A 100 -9.72 -12.22 -16.90
C SER A 100 -10.04 -11.92 -15.43
N ARG A 101 -10.38 -12.99 -14.71
CA ARG A 101 -10.67 -12.96 -13.28
C ARG A 101 -9.38 -13.23 -12.54
N ASP A 102 -9.12 -12.47 -11.49
CA ASP A 102 -8.06 -12.68 -10.51
C ASP A 102 -8.39 -13.85 -9.56
N ILE A 103 -8.79 -14.99 -10.12
CA ILE A 103 -9.18 -16.21 -9.39
C ILE A 103 -8.00 -16.85 -8.63
N HIS A 104 -6.78 -16.35 -8.82
CA HIS A 104 -5.58 -16.86 -8.17
C HIS A 104 -5.25 -15.98 -6.96
N LYS A 105 -5.99 -16.17 -5.86
CA LYS A 105 -5.77 -15.45 -4.58
C LYS A 105 -5.96 -13.94 -4.69
N CYS A 106 -6.91 -13.46 -5.49
CA CYS A 106 -7.17 -12.02 -5.70
C CYS A 106 -5.95 -11.23 -6.25
N ARG A 107 -5.18 -11.84 -7.16
CA ARG A 107 -4.01 -11.22 -7.82
C ARG A 107 -4.05 -11.45 -9.32
N CYS A 108 -3.48 -10.51 -10.09
CA CYS A 108 -3.29 -10.67 -11.54
C CYS A 108 -1.95 -11.36 -11.86
N LYS A 109 -1.91 -12.13 -12.95
CA LYS A 109 -0.63 -12.66 -13.47
C LYS A 109 0.16 -11.53 -14.11
N LYS A 110 1.48 -11.57 -13.93
CA LYS A 110 2.37 -10.78 -14.77
C LYS A 110 2.49 -11.43 -16.14
N ASN A 111 2.56 -10.60 -17.18
CA ASN A 111 2.79 -11.04 -18.55
C ASN A 111 4.27 -11.43 -18.83
N ASP A 112 5.06 -11.67 -17.78
CA ASP A 112 6.49 -11.97 -17.88
C ASP A 112 6.80 -13.48 -17.93
N GLY A 113 5.76 -14.32 -17.98
CA GLY A 113 5.89 -15.78 -18.07
C GLY A 113 6.24 -16.45 -16.75
N THR A 114 6.28 -15.72 -15.64
CA THR A 114 6.43 -16.32 -14.30
C THR A 114 5.08 -16.77 -13.75
N SER A 115 5.07 -17.83 -12.95
CA SER A 115 3.87 -18.36 -12.30
C SER A 115 3.40 -17.52 -11.12
N GLU A 116 4.20 -16.54 -10.70
CA GLU A 116 3.92 -15.67 -9.56
C GLU A 116 2.99 -14.52 -9.98
N THR A 117 1.90 -14.38 -9.24
CA THR A 117 0.94 -13.28 -9.37
C THR A 117 1.25 -12.26 -8.28
N ASP A 118 1.78 -11.09 -8.61
CA ASP A 118 2.07 -10.01 -7.64
C ASP A 118 1.49 -8.65 -8.06
N GLN A 119 0.77 -8.59 -9.17
CA GLN A 119 0.05 -7.40 -9.57
C GLN A 119 -1.19 -7.19 -8.70
N VAL A 120 -1.27 -5.98 -8.12
CA VAL A 120 -2.41 -5.53 -7.32
C VAL A 120 -3.57 -5.17 -8.26
N PRO A 121 -4.73 -5.86 -8.21
CA PRO A 121 -5.86 -5.61 -9.11
C PRO A 121 -6.64 -4.32 -8.78
N THR A 122 -6.35 -3.68 -7.65
CA THR A 122 -7.08 -2.51 -7.14
C THR A 122 -6.25 -1.24 -7.18
N TYR A 123 -6.94 -0.10 -7.34
CA TYR A 123 -6.41 1.26 -7.21
C TYR A 123 -7.12 2.04 -6.11
N PHE A 124 -7.85 1.38 -5.20
CA PHE A 124 -8.55 2.08 -4.12
C PHE A 124 -7.59 2.84 -3.21
N ASP A 125 -6.35 2.42 -3.08
CA ASP A 125 -5.30 3.18 -2.40
C ASP A 125 -4.94 4.50 -3.12
N TYR A 126 -5.42 4.77 -4.32
CA TYR A 126 -5.28 6.06 -4.99
C TYR A 126 -6.62 6.84 -5.07
N VAL A 127 -7.69 6.32 -4.47
CA VAL A 127 -8.98 7.01 -4.33
C VAL A 127 -9.02 7.74 -2.97
N PRO A 128 -9.39 9.04 -2.93
CA PRO A 128 -9.57 9.77 -1.67
C PRO A 128 -10.45 9.01 -0.68
N GLN A 129 -10.05 8.93 0.60
CA GLN A 129 -10.73 8.09 1.60
C GLN A 129 -12.23 8.33 1.70
N TYR A 130 -12.65 9.59 1.64
CA TYR A 130 -14.05 9.97 1.73
C TYR A 130 -14.92 9.39 0.59
N LEU A 131 -14.31 9.04 -0.54
CA LEU A 131 -15.00 8.50 -1.73
C LEU A 131 -14.90 6.97 -1.86
N ARG A 132 -14.20 6.30 -0.93
CA ARG A 132 -13.97 4.84 -0.99
C ARG A 132 -15.16 4.03 -0.57
#